data_AF-A0A511JFY1-F1
#
_entry.id   AF-A0A511JFY1-F1
#
_cell.length_a   1.000
_cell.length_b   1.000
_cell.length_c   1.000
_cell.angle_alpha   90.00
_cell.angle_beta   90.00
_cell.angle_gamma   90.00
#
_symmetry.space_group_name_H-M   'P 1'
#
loop_
_entity.id
_entity.type
_entity.pdbx_description
1 polymer ?
#
loop_
_entity_poly.entity_id
_entity_poly.type
_entity_poly.pdbx_seq_one_letter_code
_entity_poly.pdbx_strand_id
1 'polypeptide(L)'
;MTVSLLCAIGSAFAYGTSTLMQAVATRRARGLAAVLTPLVIGAFVVDGVGFVLSLLALNTLPLFVVQSIMASMLVVVVVGARFVLHARMRRLDVAAVVVVIVALVLIGLGSGEQPAVAPPASFERAMLVATGVLVVVALASYRSGPGWLLAAVAGLGFSGAAIAARASHHHDGIWATLWQPMTACIVVGGIVGALWYLRALERLAAGPSAAILSVIEVVVPGAVGVLVLGDTVANGMLPGVVVGLVLAISGCVVLAMSPANEAAEGEPAPRTEPAPA
;
A
#
# COMPACT_ATOMS: atom_id res chain seq x y z
N MET A 1 -6.46 2.50 -21.17
CA MET A 1 -5.94 3.44 -20.16
C MET A 1 -7.00 3.88 -19.13
N THR A 2 -8.12 4.47 -19.56
CA THR A 2 -9.08 5.14 -18.64
C THR A 2 -9.71 4.18 -17.63
N VAL A 3 -10.15 2.99 -18.05
CA VAL A 3 -10.77 2.01 -17.15
C VAL A 3 -9.80 1.55 -16.07
N SER A 4 -8.56 1.24 -16.44
CA SER A 4 -7.51 0.79 -15.52
C SER A 4 -7.09 1.88 -14.53
N LEU A 5 -7.00 3.13 -14.99
CA LEU A 5 -6.77 4.29 -14.11
C LEU A 5 -7.93 4.49 -13.14
N LEU A 6 -9.17 4.36 -13.61
CA LEU A 6 -10.35 4.41 -12.74
C LEU A 6 -10.35 3.25 -11.72
N CYS A 7 -9.92 2.06 -12.11
CA CYS A 7 -9.75 0.94 -11.19
C CYS A 7 -8.66 1.23 -10.14
N ALA A 8 -7.50 1.75 -10.54
CA ALA A 8 -6.43 2.10 -9.61
C ALA A 8 -6.87 3.20 -8.62
N ILE A 9 -7.51 4.26 -9.13
CA ILE A 9 -8.04 5.35 -8.30
C ILE A 9 -9.13 4.80 -7.36
N GLY A 10 -10.07 4.02 -7.89
CA GLY A 10 -11.12 3.39 -7.12
C GLY A 10 -10.58 2.49 -6.01
N SER A 11 -9.49 1.76 -6.27
CA SER A 11 -8.77 0.95 -5.29
C SER A 11 -8.20 1.80 -4.16
N ALA A 12 -7.49 2.89 -4.48
CA ALA A 12 -6.93 3.80 -3.47
C ALA A 12 -8.03 4.44 -2.59
N PHE A 13 -9.17 4.79 -3.19
CA PHE A 13 -10.33 5.28 -2.44
C PHE A 13 -10.96 4.20 -1.55
N ALA A 14 -11.11 2.97 -2.08
CA ALA A 14 -11.66 1.86 -1.32
C ALA A 14 -10.81 1.58 -0.08
N TYR A 15 -9.51 1.38 -0.25
CA TYR A 15 -8.60 1.15 0.87
C TYR A 15 -8.60 2.32 1.85
N GLY A 16 -8.53 3.56 1.36
CA GLY A 16 -8.56 4.76 2.22
C GLY A 16 -9.83 4.85 3.07
N THR A 17 -10.97 4.52 2.46
CA THR A 17 -12.26 4.49 3.14
C THR A 17 -12.34 3.35 4.15
N SER A 18 -11.84 2.16 3.79
CA SER A 18 -11.77 1.00 4.68
C SER A 18 -10.97 1.32 5.94
N THR A 19 -9.79 1.94 5.81
CA THR A 19 -8.99 2.38 6.95
C THR A 19 -9.76 3.33 7.86
N LEU A 20 -10.52 4.27 7.31
CA LEU A 20 -11.35 5.18 8.10
C LEU A 20 -12.51 4.47 8.79
N MET A 21 -13.16 3.51 8.13
CA MET A 21 -14.22 2.68 8.72
C MET A 21 -13.68 1.88 9.91
N GLN A 22 -12.50 1.27 9.75
CA GLN A 22 -11.81 0.55 10.83
C GLN A 22 -11.45 1.50 11.98
N ALA A 23 -10.92 2.69 11.69
CA ALA A 23 -10.60 3.71 12.70
C ALA A 23 -11.83 4.18 13.50
N VAL A 24 -12.99 4.33 12.86
CA VAL A 24 -14.24 4.68 13.54
C VAL A 24 -14.73 3.53 14.41
N ALA A 25 -14.62 2.28 13.92
CA ALA A 25 -15.08 1.11 14.65
C ALA A 25 -14.25 0.86 15.91
N THR A 26 -12.92 0.97 15.83
CA THR A 26 -12.00 0.76 16.96
C THR A 26 -12.13 1.82 18.05
N ARG A 27 -12.73 2.99 17.74
CA ARG A 27 -13.13 3.99 18.75
C ARG A 27 -14.37 3.62 19.54
N ARG A 28 -15.26 2.77 18.98
CA ARG A 28 -16.53 2.37 19.60
C ARG A 28 -16.45 1.05 20.33
N ALA A 29 -15.63 0.12 19.85
CA ALA A 29 -15.45 -1.20 20.44
C ALA A 29 -13.96 -1.60 20.39
N ARG A 30 -13.52 -2.42 21.36
CA ARG A 30 -12.14 -2.94 21.45
C ARG A 30 -12.12 -4.48 21.38
N GLY A 31 -11.00 -5.03 20.95
CA GLY A 31 -10.78 -6.49 20.88
C GLY A 31 -11.69 -7.19 19.86
N LEU A 32 -12.02 -8.46 20.10
CA LEU A 32 -12.86 -9.26 19.19
C LEU A 32 -14.24 -8.63 18.90
N ALA A 33 -14.79 -7.86 19.83
CA ALA A 33 -16.07 -7.17 19.64
C ALA A 33 -15.98 -6.05 18.58
N ALA A 34 -14.81 -5.45 18.39
CA ALA A 34 -14.56 -4.49 17.32
C ALA A 34 -14.62 -5.17 15.95
N VAL A 35 -14.04 -6.37 15.83
CA VAL A 35 -13.99 -7.14 14.58
C VAL A 35 -15.39 -7.55 14.10
N LEU A 36 -16.30 -7.84 15.04
CA LEU A 36 -17.69 -8.22 14.74
C LEU A 36 -18.60 -7.00 14.50
N THR A 37 -18.09 -5.79 14.60
CA THR A 37 -18.88 -4.59 14.29
C THR A 37 -19.20 -4.57 12.79
N PRO A 38 -20.45 -4.30 12.38
CA PRO A 38 -20.84 -4.29 10.97
C PRO A 38 -19.99 -3.33 10.13
N LEU A 39 -19.43 -2.30 10.76
CA LEU A 39 -18.52 -1.34 10.14
C LEU A 39 -17.16 -1.96 9.76
N VAL A 40 -16.60 -2.87 10.58
CA VAL A 40 -15.36 -3.58 10.26
C VAL A 40 -15.61 -4.65 9.20
N ILE A 41 -16.74 -5.35 9.27
CA ILE A 41 -17.15 -6.29 8.22
C ILE A 41 -17.31 -5.56 6.88
N GLY A 42 -17.97 -4.40 6.89
CA GLY A 42 -18.07 -3.53 5.71
C GLY A 42 -16.70 -3.08 5.20
N ALA A 43 -15.77 -2.73 6.10
CA ALA A 43 -14.40 -2.38 5.73
C ALA A 43 -13.68 -3.53 5.01
N PHE A 44 -13.79 -4.77 5.50
CA PHE A 44 -13.21 -5.93 4.82
C PHE A 44 -13.81 -6.18 3.43
N VAL A 45 -15.11 -5.95 3.26
CA VAL A 45 -15.74 -6.03 1.93
C VAL A 45 -15.17 -4.96 1.00
N VAL A 46 -15.01 -3.73 1.50
CA VAL A 46 -14.40 -2.62 0.74
C VAL A 46 -12.93 -2.91 0.40
N ASP A 47 -12.15 -3.51 1.31
CA ASP A 47 -10.77 -3.95 1.04
C ASP A 47 -10.73 -5.02 -0.06
N GLY A 48 -11.65 -5.98 -0.02
CA GLY A 48 -11.77 -7.01 -1.06
C GLY A 48 -12.07 -6.40 -2.43
N VAL A 49 -12.98 -5.42 -2.49
CA VAL A 49 -13.27 -4.68 -3.73
C VAL A 49 -12.04 -3.88 -4.18
N GLY A 50 -11.37 -3.19 -3.26
CA GLY A 50 -10.13 -2.46 -3.54
C GLY A 50 -9.04 -3.36 -4.11
N PHE A 51 -8.91 -4.57 -3.57
CA PHE A 51 -7.97 -5.58 -4.04
C PHE A 51 -8.30 -6.07 -5.46
N VAL A 52 -9.56 -6.38 -5.75
CA VAL A 52 -9.96 -6.77 -7.12
C VAL A 52 -9.67 -5.64 -8.11
N LEU A 53 -9.97 -4.39 -7.74
CA LEU A 53 -9.69 -3.22 -8.58
C LEU A 53 -8.18 -3.01 -8.80
N SER A 54 -7.33 -3.26 -7.79
CA SER A 54 -5.88 -3.15 -7.95
C SER A 54 -5.32 -4.22 -8.88
N LEU A 55 -5.83 -5.45 -8.80
CA LEU A 55 -5.47 -6.52 -9.74
C LEU A 55 -5.86 -6.17 -11.18
N LEU A 56 -7.06 -5.62 -11.39
CA LEU A 56 -7.50 -5.17 -12.71
C LEU A 56 -6.61 -4.04 -13.26
N ALA A 57 -6.18 -3.11 -12.40
CA ALA A 57 -5.25 -2.06 -12.77
C ALA A 57 -3.87 -2.61 -13.14
N LEU A 58 -3.33 -3.54 -12.34
CA LEU A 58 -2.03 -4.18 -12.55
C LEU A 58 -1.94 -4.97 -13.86
N ASN A 59 -3.07 -5.40 -14.45
CA ASN A 59 -3.04 -6.07 -15.75
C ASN A 59 -2.58 -5.15 -16.90
N THR A 60 -2.83 -3.85 -16.79
CA THR A 60 -2.74 -2.92 -17.93
C THR A 60 -1.93 -1.67 -17.65
N LEU A 61 -1.66 -1.36 -16.38
CA LEU A 61 -0.82 -0.24 -15.97
C LEU A 61 0.56 -0.72 -15.48
N PRO A 62 1.62 0.07 -15.71
CA PRO A 62 2.92 -0.17 -15.12
C PRO A 62 2.87 -0.20 -13.59
N LEU A 63 3.78 -0.95 -12.96
CA LEU A 63 3.82 -1.09 -11.51
C LEU A 63 4.00 0.26 -10.81
N PHE A 64 4.91 1.09 -11.31
CA PHE A 64 5.16 2.40 -10.70
C PHE A 64 3.92 3.31 -10.70
N VAL A 65 3.05 3.22 -11.70
CA VAL A 65 1.79 3.99 -11.76
C VAL A 65 0.82 3.50 -10.70
N VAL A 66 0.57 2.19 -10.67
CA VAL A 66 -0.36 1.59 -9.72
C VAL A 66 0.10 1.84 -8.29
N GLN A 67 1.39 1.62 -7.99
CA GLN A 67 1.93 1.85 -6.66
C GLN A 67 1.87 3.32 -6.25
N SER A 68 2.11 4.26 -7.18
CA SER A 68 1.97 5.69 -6.88
C SER A 68 0.53 6.06 -6.54
N ILE A 69 -0.44 5.53 -7.30
CA ILE A 69 -1.87 5.74 -7.03
C ILE A 69 -2.27 5.09 -5.70
N MET A 70 -1.81 3.86 -5.44
CA MET A 70 -2.06 3.16 -4.17
C MET A 70 -1.51 3.93 -2.98
N ALA A 71 -0.28 4.45 -3.06
CA ALA A 71 0.32 5.28 -2.02
C ALA A 71 -0.50 6.55 -1.74
N SER A 72 -1.20 7.08 -2.74
CA SER A 72 -2.08 8.24 -2.57
C SER A 72 -3.33 7.98 -1.73
N MET A 73 -3.62 6.73 -1.37
CA MET A 73 -4.63 6.37 -0.37
C MET A 73 -4.48 7.20 0.93
N LEU A 74 -3.26 7.55 1.33
CA LEU A 74 -3.00 8.41 2.48
C LEU A 74 -3.67 9.78 2.36
N VAL A 75 -3.85 10.32 1.15
CA VAL A 75 -4.63 11.53 0.91
C VAL A 75 -6.08 11.31 1.34
N VAL A 76 -6.68 10.19 0.95
CA VAL A 76 -8.06 9.83 1.30
C VAL A 76 -8.19 9.66 2.81
N VAL A 77 -7.23 8.96 3.45
CA VAL A 77 -7.19 8.75 4.90
C VAL A 77 -7.09 10.09 5.63
N VAL A 78 -6.11 10.94 5.29
CA VAL A 78 -5.87 12.21 5.98
C VAL A 78 -7.04 13.19 5.81
N VAL A 79 -7.54 13.33 4.58
CA VAL A 79 -8.69 14.21 4.29
C VAL A 79 -9.95 13.67 4.97
N GLY A 80 -10.21 12.37 4.87
CA GLY A 80 -11.36 11.75 5.50
C GLY A 80 -11.28 11.78 7.03
N ALA A 81 -10.10 11.65 7.63
CA ALA A 81 -9.90 11.75 9.07
C ALA A 81 -10.25 13.14 9.60
N ARG A 82 -10.02 14.20 8.83
CA ARG A 82 -10.48 15.55 9.20
C ARG A 82 -12.00 15.62 9.32
N PHE A 83 -12.75 15.00 8.41
CA PHE A 83 -14.21 15.08 8.38
C PHE A 83 -14.86 14.08 9.33
N VAL A 84 -14.36 12.84 9.37
CA VAL A 84 -14.96 11.71 10.09
C VAL A 84 -14.48 11.64 11.54
N LEU A 85 -13.19 11.89 11.76
CA LEU A 85 -12.55 11.76 13.08
C LEU A 85 -12.32 13.13 13.76
N HIS A 86 -12.70 14.23 13.08
CA HIS A 86 -12.43 15.61 13.49
C HIS A 86 -10.95 15.87 13.82
N ALA A 87 -10.05 15.17 13.12
CA ALA A 87 -8.61 15.29 13.32
C ALA A 87 -8.09 16.64 12.82
N ARG A 88 -7.01 17.13 13.45
CA ARG A 88 -6.36 18.38 13.05
C ARG A 88 -5.51 18.14 11.81
N MET A 89 -5.69 18.97 10.78
CA MET A 89 -4.77 19.04 9.64
C MET A 89 -3.86 20.26 9.76
N ARG A 90 -2.57 20.03 9.62
CA ARG A 90 -1.55 21.07 9.51
C ARG A 90 -1.62 21.69 8.10
N ARG A 91 -1.13 22.92 7.96
CA ARG A 91 -0.96 23.55 6.64
C ARG A 91 -0.04 22.73 5.72
N LEU A 92 0.95 22.06 6.32
CA LEU A 92 1.84 21.13 5.63
C LEU A 92 1.08 19.92 5.07
N ASP A 93 0.10 19.38 5.78
CA ASP A 93 -0.71 18.24 5.32
C ASP A 93 -1.53 18.64 4.08
N VAL A 94 -2.11 19.84 4.08
CA VAL A 94 -2.84 20.38 2.92
C VAL A 94 -1.90 20.56 1.72
N ALA A 95 -0.71 21.12 1.94
CA ALA A 95 0.28 21.25 0.88
C ALA A 95 0.73 19.87 0.33
N ALA A 96 0.94 18.89 1.21
CA ALA A 96 1.30 17.53 0.82
C ALA A 96 0.21 16.85 -0.01
N VAL A 97 -1.08 17.04 0.32
CA VAL A 97 -2.21 16.57 -0.50
C VAL A 97 -2.13 17.15 -1.92
N VAL A 98 -1.92 18.47 -2.05
CA VAL A 98 -1.80 19.12 -3.36
C VAL A 98 -0.59 18.58 -4.13
N VAL A 99 0.55 18.40 -3.46
CA VAL A 99 1.77 17.84 -4.06
C VAL A 99 1.56 16.42 -4.56
N VAL A 100 0.90 15.55 -3.79
CA VAL A 100 0.58 14.18 -4.21
C VAL A 100 -0.34 14.19 -5.43
N ILE A 101 -1.39 15.03 -5.44
CA ILE A 101 -2.30 15.12 -6.59
C ILE A 101 -1.54 15.55 -7.85
N VAL A 102 -0.70 16.59 -7.76
CA VAL A 102 0.12 17.05 -8.89
C VAL A 102 1.10 15.97 -9.34
N ALA A 103 1.73 15.26 -8.40
CA ALA A 103 2.62 14.14 -8.68
C ALA A 103 1.93 13.03 -9.46
N LEU A 104 0.72 12.63 -9.07
CA LEU A 104 -0.06 11.61 -9.78
C LEU A 104 -0.42 12.05 -11.20
N VAL A 105 -0.78 13.32 -11.39
CA VAL A 105 -1.05 13.87 -12.73
C VAL A 105 0.21 13.78 -13.60
N LEU A 106 1.38 14.17 -13.07
CA LEU A 106 2.66 14.07 -13.78
C LEU A 106 3.01 12.62 -14.15
N ILE A 107 2.84 11.69 -13.21
CA ILE A 107 3.09 10.26 -13.43
C ILE A 107 2.14 9.69 -14.49
N GLY A 108 0.85 10.03 -14.41
CA GLY A 108 -0.16 9.57 -15.37
C GLY A 108 0.04 10.12 -16.78
N LEU A 109 0.47 11.38 -16.90
CA LEU A 109 0.84 11.97 -18.20
C LEU A 109 2.11 11.29 -18.79
N GLY A 110 3.03 10.86 -17.93
CA GLY A 110 4.26 10.17 -18.32
C GLY A 110 4.11 8.67 -18.60
N SER A 111 3.01 8.05 -18.20
CA SER A 111 2.77 6.62 -18.41
C SER A 111 2.18 6.35 -19.80
N GLY A 112 2.92 5.64 -20.65
CA GLY A 112 2.38 5.05 -21.87
C GLY A 112 1.69 3.71 -21.60
N GLU A 113 0.75 3.30 -22.46
CA GLU A 113 0.12 1.98 -22.35
C GLU A 113 1.17 0.88 -22.62
N GLN A 114 1.33 -0.04 -21.67
CA GLN A 114 2.13 -1.25 -21.86
C GLN A 114 1.36 -2.46 -21.34
N PRO A 115 0.93 -3.36 -22.25
CA PRO A 115 0.50 -4.70 -21.86
C PRO A 115 1.56 -5.35 -20.97
N ALA A 116 1.15 -6.17 -20.01
CA ALA A 116 2.08 -6.99 -19.24
C ALA A 116 2.98 -7.78 -20.21
N VAL A 117 4.27 -7.44 -20.29
CA VAL A 117 5.23 -8.22 -21.07
C VAL A 117 5.44 -9.53 -20.34
N ALA A 118 5.45 -10.64 -21.07
CA ALA A 118 5.69 -11.95 -20.49
C ALA A 118 7.03 -11.95 -19.73
N PRO A 119 7.05 -12.20 -18.40
CA PRO A 119 8.28 -12.23 -17.64
C PRO A 119 9.24 -13.29 -18.21
N PRO A 120 10.57 -13.06 -18.14
CA PRO A 120 11.52 -14.10 -18.51
C PRO A 120 11.29 -15.37 -17.68
N ALA A 121 11.50 -16.56 -18.26
CA ALA A 121 11.29 -17.83 -17.56
C ALA A 121 12.14 -18.02 -16.28
N SER A 122 13.18 -17.19 -16.09
CA SER A 122 13.97 -17.11 -14.86
C SER A 122 13.31 -16.28 -13.74
N PHE A 123 12.34 -15.43 -14.07
CA PHE A 123 11.68 -14.51 -13.15
C PHE A 123 10.87 -15.25 -12.09
N GLU A 124 10.13 -16.29 -12.48
CA GLU A 124 9.35 -17.12 -11.54
C GLU A 124 10.25 -17.75 -10.47
N ARG A 125 11.39 -18.33 -10.88
CA ARG A 125 12.38 -18.89 -9.93
C ARG A 125 13.01 -17.81 -9.06
N ALA A 126 13.37 -16.66 -9.64
CA ALA A 126 13.92 -15.54 -8.88
C ALA A 126 12.92 -15.04 -7.82
N MET A 127 11.63 -15.00 -8.17
CA MET A 127 10.56 -14.56 -7.28
C MET A 127 10.32 -15.56 -6.15
N LEU A 128 10.34 -16.86 -6.43
CA LEU A 128 10.27 -17.90 -5.40
C LEU A 128 11.44 -17.83 -4.43
N VAL A 129 12.66 -17.65 -4.94
CA VAL A 129 13.86 -17.47 -4.09
C VAL A 129 13.75 -16.19 -3.27
N ALA A 130 13.37 -15.07 -3.87
CA ALA A 130 13.19 -13.80 -3.17
C ALA A 130 12.13 -13.91 -2.07
N THR A 131 11.02 -14.58 -2.33
CA THR A 131 9.96 -14.84 -1.35
C THR A 131 10.48 -15.73 -0.21
N GLY A 132 11.24 -16.79 -0.53
CA GLY A 132 11.87 -17.64 0.47
C GLY A 132 12.85 -16.87 1.38
N VAL A 133 13.71 -16.03 0.79
CA VAL A 133 14.63 -15.14 1.54
C VAL A 133 13.85 -14.16 2.40
N LEU A 134 12.78 -13.56 1.86
CA LEU A 134 11.91 -12.67 2.61
C LEU A 134 11.33 -13.37 3.85
N VAL A 135 10.83 -14.60 3.71
CA VAL A 135 10.30 -15.38 4.84
C VAL A 135 11.39 -15.63 5.90
N VAL A 136 12.61 -15.98 5.48
CA VAL A 136 13.72 -16.19 6.42
C VAL A 136 14.06 -14.91 7.18
N VAL A 137 14.17 -13.77 6.48
CA VAL A 137 14.44 -12.46 7.08
C VAL A 137 13.29 -12.02 7.99
N ALA A 138 12.05 -12.28 7.58
CA ALA A 138 10.85 -12.01 8.34
C ALA A 138 10.92 -12.78 9.67
N LEU A 139 11.05 -14.11 9.63
CA LEU A 139 11.12 -14.96 10.82
C LEU A 139 12.26 -14.57 11.76
N ALA A 140 13.45 -14.26 11.21
CA ALA A 140 14.60 -13.82 11.99
C ALA A 140 14.38 -12.47 12.68
N SER A 141 13.66 -11.55 12.05
CA SER A 141 13.39 -10.21 12.59
C SER A 141 12.19 -10.15 13.54
N TYR A 142 11.27 -11.12 13.53
CA TYR A 142 9.99 -11.02 14.25
C TYR A 142 10.10 -10.79 15.78
N ARG A 143 11.06 -11.46 16.43
CA ARG A 143 11.20 -11.40 17.90
C ARG A 143 12.08 -10.25 18.38
N SER A 144 13.12 -9.90 17.64
CA SER A 144 14.20 -9.02 18.10
C SER A 144 14.45 -7.82 17.18
N GLY A 145 13.81 -7.76 16.00
CA GLY A 145 13.98 -6.70 15.04
C GLY A 145 13.52 -5.33 15.58
N PRO A 146 14.25 -4.25 15.27
CA PRO A 146 13.77 -2.89 15.55
C PRO A 146 12.56 -2.58 14.67
N GLY A 147 11.68 -1.66 15.11
CA GLY A 147 10.42 -1.37 14.42
C GLY A 147 10.58 -0.90 12.97
N TRP A 148 11.66 -0.15 12.64
CA TRP A 148 11.95 0.26 11.27
C TRP A 148 12.26 -0.93 10.34
N LEU A 149 12.92 -1.98 10.85
CA LEU A 149 13.21 -3.19 10.08
C LEU A 149 11.93 -3.98 9.84
N LEU A 150 11.06 -4.06 10.84
CA LEU A 150 9.76 -4.72 10.71
C LEU A 150 8.88 -4.01 9.68
N ALA A 151 8.83 -2.67 9.70
CA ALA A 151 8.14 -1.88 8.69
C ALA A 151 8.76 -2.09 7.30
N ALA A 152 10.08 -2.23 7.21
CA ALA A 152 10.76 -2.50 5.95
C ALA A 152 10.42 -3.89 5.38
N VAL A 153 10.44 -4.92 6.23
CA VAL A 153 10.03 -6.29 5.85
C VAL A 153 8.56 -6.30 5.42
N ALA A 154 7.70 -5.54 6.10
CA ALA A 154 6.31 -5.41 5.72
C ALA A 154 6.16 -4.82 4.30
N GLY A 155 6.85 -3.71 4.03
CA GLY A 155 6.84 -3.08 2.70
C GLY A 155 7.38 -3.99 1.60
N LEU A 156 8.42 -4.77 1.91
CA LEU A 156 8.96 -5.77 0.98
C LEU A 156 7.98 -6.92 0.73
N GLY A 157 7.20 -7.33 1.72
CA GLY A 157 6.14 -8.33 1.57
C GLY A 157 5.04 -7.88 0.62
N PHE A 158 4.49 -6.68 0.82
CA PHE A 158 3.49 -6.12 -0.09
C PHE A 158 4.06 -5.82 -1.47
N SER A 159 5.28 -5.31 -1.55
CA SER A 159 5.99 -5.12 -2.83
C SER A 159 6.13 -6.44 -3.58
N GLY A 160 6.52 -7.51 -2.88
CA GLY A 160 6.59 -8.85 -3.45
C GLY A 160 5.24 -9.34 -3.94
N ALA A 161 4.18 -9.13 -3.17
CA ALA A 161 2.83 -9.48 -3.60
C ALA A 161 2.39 -8.72 -4.87
N ALA A 162 2.67 -7.41 -4.95
CA ALA A 162 2.37 -6.59 -6.12
C ALA A 162 3.16 -7.03 -7.36
N ILE A 163 4.45 -7.32 -7.20
CA ILE A 163 5.32 -7.81 -8.29
C ILE A 163 4.84 -9.18 -8.77
N ALA A 164 4.52 -10.10 -7.85
CA ALA A 164 3.99 -11.42 -8.19
C ALA A 164 2.63 -11.32 -8.90
N ALA A 165 1.75 -10.42 -8.46
CA ALA A 165 0.46 -10.17 -9.08
C ALA A 165 0.57 -9.55 -10.48
N ARG A 166 1.57 -8.70 -10.72
CA ARG A 166 1.85 -8.16 -12.07
C ARG A 166 2.37 -9.23 -13.01
N ALA A 167 3.18 -10.15 -12.49
CA ALA A 167 3.83 -11.20 -13.27
C ALA A 167 2.96 -12.45 -13.44
N SER A 168 1.84 -12.58 -12.73
CA SER A 168 0.92 -13.70 -12.93
C SER A 168 0.19 -13.57 -14.27
N HIS A 169 0.28 -14.62 -15.08
CA HIS A 169 -0.46 -14.72 -16.34
C HIS A 169 -1.80 -15.40 -16.11
N HIS A 170 -2.86 -14.83 -16.67
CA HIS A 170 -4.17 -15.47 -16.71
C HIS A 170 -4.07 -16.71 -17.62
N HIS A 171 -3.92 -17.87 -17.00
CA HIS A 171 -4.27 -19.14 -17.65
C HIS A 171 -5.78 -19.34 -17.50
N ASP A 172 -6.40 -19.93 -18.52
CA ASP A 172 -7.85 -20.13 -18.57
C ASP A 172 -8.34 -20.96 -17.37
N GLY A 173 -8.91 -20.29 -16.37
CA GLY A 173 -9.61 -20.89 -15.23
C GLY A 173 -9.07 -20.50 -13.85
N ILE A 174 -9.99 -20.17 -12.93
CA ILE A 174 -9.71 -19.78 -11.53
C ILE A 174 -8.86 -20.84 -10.80
N TRP A 175 -9.11 -22.12 -11.08
CA TRP A 175 -8.35 -23.23 -10.51
C TRP A 175 -6.91 -23.31 -11.01
N ALA A 176 -6.69 -23.03 -12.30
CA ALA A 176 -5.36 -22.99 -12.87
C ALA A 176 -4.58 -21.78 -12.35
N THR A 177 -5.25 -20.65 -12.09
CA THR A 177 -4.65 -19.48 -11.45
C THR A 177 -4.27 -19.74 -9.98
N LEU A 178 -5.12 -20.44 -9.21
CA LEU A 178 -4.84 -20.73 -7.80
C LEU A 178 -3.61 -21.62 -7.60
N TRP A 179 -3.38 -22.56 -8.51
CA TRP A 179 -2.24 -23.48 -8.43
C TRP A 179 -0.93 -22.91 -8.97
N GLN A 180 -0.89 -21.64 -9.36
CA GLN A 180 0.34 -21.00 -9.82
C GLN A 180 1.29 -20.72 -8.65
N PRO A 181 2.60 -20.95 -8.84
CA PRO A 181 3.62 -20.60 -7.84
C PRO A 181 3.63 -19.10 -7.51
N MET A 182 3.19 -18.25 -8.43
CA MET A 182 3.03 -16.81 -8.22
C MET A 182 1.93 -16.50 -7.19
N THR A 183 0.85 -17.29 -7.14
CA THR A 183 -0.22 -17.13 -6.15
C THR A 183 0.31 -17.37 -4.74
N ALA A 184 1.19 -18.35 -4.57
CA ALA A 184 1.87 -18.57 -3.29
C ALA A 184 2.72 -17.34 -2.89
N CYS A 185 3.45 -16.73 -3.84
CA CYS A 185 4.21 -15.51 -3.58
C CYS A 185 3.31 -14.32 -3.18
N ILE A 186 2.15 -14.16 -3.82
CA ILE A 186 1.16 -13.12 -3.48
C ILE A 186 0.64 -13.31 -2.05
N VAL A 187 0.21 -14.54 -1.73
CA VAL A 187 -0.37 -14.85 -0.42
C VAL A 187 0.70 -14.72 0.68
N VAL A 188 1.89 -15.29 0.48
CA VAL A 188 2.98 -15.19 1.45
C VAL A 188 3.43 -13.75 1.62
N GLY A 189 3.62 -13.00 0.52
CA GLY A 189 3.99 -11.59 0.56
C GLY A 189 2.96 -10.74 1.31
N GLY A 190 1.67 -10.96 1.05
CA GLY A 190 0.57 -10.26 1.76
C GLY A 190 0.50 -10.61 3.24
N ILE A 191 0.68 -11.89 3.61
CA ILE A 191 0.71 -12.32 5.02
C ILE A 191 1.91 -11.72 5.75
N VAL A 192 3.10 -11.78 5.16
CA VAL A 192 4.32 -11.18 5.74
C VAL A 192 4.13 -9.67 5.85
N GLY A 193 3.61 -9.02 4.81
CA GLY A 193 3.28 -7.59 4.80
C GLY A 193 2.42 -7.20 5.99
N ALA A 194 1.25 -7.83 6.12
CA ALA A 194 0.29 -7.50 7.16
C ALA A 194 0.82 -7.78 8.57
N LEU A 195 1.37 -8.99 8.81
CA LEU A 195 1.81 -9.39 10.15
C LEU A 195 3.03 -8.59 10.62
N TRP A 196 3.99 -8.28 9.73
CA TRP A 196 5.15 -7.48 10.11
C TRP A 196 4.80 -6.01 10.25
N TYR A 197 3.81 -5.49 9.52
CA TYR A 197 3.33 -4.13 9.73
C TYR A 197 2.71 -3.98 11.12
N LEU A 198 1.83 -4.91 11.51
CA LEU A 198 1.27 -4.94 12.87
C LEU A 198 2.38 -5.01 13.92
N ARG A 199 3.37 -5.88 13.71
CA ARG A 199 4.53 -6.01 14.61
C ARG A 199 5.40 -4.75 14.64
N ALA A 200 5.48 -4.01 13.54
CA ALA A 200 6.20 -2.75 13.46
C ALA A 200 5.51 -1.67 14.32
N LEU A 201 4.18 -1.59 14.27
CA LEU A 201 3.39 -0.66 15.07
C LEU A 201 3.55 -0.88 16.59
N GLU A 202 3.86 -2.11 17.02
CA GLU A 202 4.19 -2.39 18.42
C GLU A 202 5.55 -1.81 18.87
N ARG A 203 6.43 -1.45 17.92
CA ARG A 203 7.83 -1.07 18.19
C ARG A 203 8.25 0.28 17.62
N LEU A 204 7.45 0.85 16.73
CA LEU A 204 7.69 2.11 16.05
C LEU A 204 6.36 2.84 15.94
N ALA A 205 6.39 4.16 16.08
CA ALA A 205 5.21 4.99 15.90
C ALA A 205 4.57 4.76 14.52
N ALA A 206 3.25 4.92 14.45
CA ALA A 206 2.46 4.59 13.27
C ALA A 206 2.90 5.41 12.04
N GLY A 207 3.07 6.73 12.20
CA GLY A 207 3.50 7.61 11.11
C GLY A 207 4.85 7.22 10.48
N PRO A 208 5.95 7.06 11.25
CA PRO A 208 7.21 6.54 10.71
C PRO A 208 7.10 5.14 10.09
N SER A 209 6.26 4.25 10.64
CA SER A 209 6.04 2.91 10.08
C SER A 209 5.36 2.98 8.70
N ALA A 210 4.28 3.76 8.58
CA ALA A 210 3.58 4.03 7.34
C ALA A 210 4.46 4.73 6.30
N ALA A 211 5.33 5.65 6.74
CA ALA A 211 6.28 6.32 5.86
C ALA A 211 7.29 5.33 5.25
N ILE A 212 7.90 4.46 6.07
CA ILE A 212 8.83 3.42 5.59
C ILE A 212 8.11 2.47 4.63
N LEU A 213 6.91 2.02 5.01
CA LEU A 213 6.08 1.14 4.20
C LEU A 213 5.83 1.75 2.81
N SER A 214 5.28 2.96 2.78
CA SER A 214 4.91 3.67 1.54
C SER A 214 6.11 3.89 0.62
N VAL A 215 7.28 4.25 1.18
CA VAL A 215 8.50 4.43 0.40
C VAL A 215 8.90 3.12 -0.29
N ILE A 216 8.89 2.00 0.44
CA ILE A 216 9.32 0.71 -0.09
C ILE A 216 8.33 0.19 -1.13
N GLU A 217 7.02 0.28 -0.86
CA GLU A 217 5.95 -0.13 -1.79
C GLU A 217 5.96 0.64 -3.11
N VAL A 218 6.46 1.89 -3.12
CA VAL A 218 6.59 2.66 -4.35
C VAL A 218 7.91 2.35 -5.06
N VAL A 219 9.03 2.36 -4.32
CA VAL A 219 10.36 2.26 -4.91
C VAL A 219 10.67 0.85 -5.41
N VAL A 220 10.37 -0.18 -4.62
CA VAL A 220 10.78 -1.56 -4.96
C VAL A 220 10.01 -2.10 -6.17
N PRO A 221 8.67 -2.08 -6.23
CA PRO A 221 7.93 -2.51 -7.41
C PRO A 221 8.18 -1.59 -8.61
N GLY A 222 8.36 -0.29 -8.39
CA GLY A 222 8.72 0.64 -9.47
C GLY A 222 10.06 0.31 -10.12
N ALA A 223 11.09 0.05 -9.31
CA ALA A 223 12.40 -0.36 -9.80
C ALA A 223 12.35 -1.72 -10.51
N VAL A 224 11.65 -2.71 -9.95
CA VAL A 224 11.49 -4.04 -10.58
C VAL A 224 10.68 -3.94 -11.87
N GLY A 225 9.65 -3.10 -11.90
CA GLY A 225 8.87 -2.77 -13.10
C GLY A 225 9.77 -2.33 -14.25
N VAL A 226 10.59 -1.30 -14.02
CA VAL A 226 11.46 -0.72 -15.06
C VAL A 226 12.63 -1.63 -15.42
N LEU A 227 13.31 -2.21 -14.43
CA LEU A 227 14.57 -2.95 -14.65
C LEU A 227 14.35 -4.39 -15.14
N VAL A 228 13.23 -5.02 -14.77
CA VAL A 228 13.02 -6.46 -14.97
C VAL A 228 11.80 -6.76 -15.83
N LEU A 229 10.70 -6.04 -15.61
CA LEU A 229 9.44 -6.25 -16.36
C LEU A 229 9.37 -5.40 -17.64
N GLY A 230 10.36 -4.54 -17.87
CA GLY A 230 10.46 -3.70 -19.06
C GLY A 230 9.42 -2.58 -19.10
N ASP A 231 8.90 -2.14 -17.95
CA ASP A 231 8.03 -0.97 -17.87
C ASP A 231 8.82 0.25 -18.41
N THR A 232 8.39 0.80 -19.55
CA THR A 232 9.01 1.99 -20.16
C THR A 232 8.16 3.23 -19.91
N VAL A 233 8.84 4.37 -19.76
CA VAL A 233 8.20 5.68 -19.65
C VAL A 233 7.98 6.23 -21.06
N ALA A 234 6.93 7.03 -21.27
CA ALA A 234 6.72 7.72 -22.55
C ALA A 234 7.99 8.50 -22.95
N ASN A 235 8.34 8.44 -24.24
CA ASN A 235 9.57 9.04 -24.77
C ASN A 235 9.72 10.51 -24.33
N GLY A 236 10.81 10.82 -23.62
CA GLY A 236 11.12 12.18 -23.13
C GLY A 236 10.52 12.56 -21.77
N MET A 237 9.66 11.73 -21.16
CA MET A 237 8.99 12.03 -19.90
C MET A 237 9.63 11.37 -18.66
N LEU A 238 10.75 10.66 -18.83
CA LEU A 238 11.48 10.03 -17.72
C LEU A 238 11.83 11.02 -16.59
N PRO A 239 12.33 12.24 -16.86
CA PRO A 239 12.53 13.23 -15.80
C PRO A 239 11.24 13.62 -15.08
N GLY A 240 10.13 13.75 -15.81
CA GLY A 240 8.82 14.10 -15.26
C GLY A 240 8.26 13.00 -14.35
N VAL A 241 8.40 11.73 -14.72
CA VAL A 241 7.99 10.59 -13.89
C VAL A 241 8.86 10.47 -12.65
N VAL A 242 10.18 10.67 -12.76
CA VAL A 242 11.08 10.64 -11.60
C VAL A 242 10.73 11.76 -10.61
N VAL A 243 10.53 12.99 -11.11
CA VAL A 243 10.10 14.13 -10.28
C VAL A 243 8.75 13.83 -9.63
N GLY A 244 7.78 13.32 -10.41
CA GLY A 244 6.48 12.89 -9.90
C GLY A 244 6.62 11.85 -8.79
N LEU A 245 7.45 10.83 -8.97
CA LEU A 245 7.67 9.78 -7.98
C LEU A 245 8.25 10.35 -6.68
N VAL A 246 9.27 11.22 -6.78
CA VAL A 246 9.86 11.89 -5.61
C VAL A 246 8.85 12.77 -4.89
N LEU A 247 8.02 13.51 -5.63
CA LEU A 247 6.94 14.33 -5.06
C LEU A 247 5.86 13.47 -4.40
N ALA A 248 5.46 12.35 -5.02
CA ALA A 248 4.48 11.43 -4.47
C ALA A 248 5.00 10.80 -3.17
N ILE A 249 6.24 10.27 -3.17
CA ILE A 249 6.86 9.67 -1.99
C ILE A 249 7.00 10.70 -0.87
N SER A 250 7.56 11.88 -1.15
CA SER A 250 7.74 12.91 -0.13
C SER A 250 6.41 13.41 0.44
N GLY A 251 5.39 13.60 -0.41
CA GLY A 251 4.03 13.93 0.03
C GLY A 251 3.43 12.84 0.91
N CYS A 252 3.55 11.56 0.53
CA CYS A 252 3.08 10.42 1.32
C CYS A 252 3.80 10.32 2.67
N VAL A 253 5.12 10.55 2.70
CA VAL A 253 5.92 10.57 3.94
C VAL A 253 5.46 11.69 4.88
N VAL A 254 5.18 12.88 4.34
CA VAL A 254 4.61 14.00 5.14
C VAL A 254 3.21 13.65 5.66
N LEU A 255 2.35 13.07 4.83
CA LEU A 255 1.00 12.67 5.20
C LEU A 255 0.99 11.53 6.23
N ALA A 256 1.88 10.56 6.11
CA ALA A 256 2.06 9.46 7.05
C ALA A 256 2.39 10.00 8.45
N MET A 257 3.24 11.04 8.54
CA MET A 257 3.57 11.73 9.78
C MET A 257 2.53 12.77 10.22
N SER A 258 1.37 12.86 9.56
CA SER A 258 0.35 13.83 9.94
C SER A 258 -0.42 13.37 11.18
N PRO A 259 -0.85 14.30 12.06
CA PRO A 259 -1.71 13.96 13.19
C PRO A 259 -3.05 13.35 12.76
N ALA A 260 -3.50 13.65 11.53
CA ALA A 260 -4.70 13.07 10.95
C ALA A 260 -4.50 11.58 10.60
N ASN A 261 -3.33 11.21 10.08
CA ASN A 261 -2.98 9.81 9.85
C ASN A 261 -2.81 9.06 11.18
N GLU A 262 -2.11 9.65 12.15
CA GLU A 262 -2.01 9.06 13.49
C GLU A 262 -3.39 8.84 14.15
N ALA A 263 -4.33 9.76 13.94
CA ALA A 263 -5.70 9.61 14.45
C ALA A 263 -6.52 8.50 13.77
N ALA A 264 -6.10 8.09 12.57
CA ALA A 264 -6.71 6.99 11.80
C ALA A 264 -6.01 5.64 12.08
N GLU A 265 -4.69 5.63 12.28
CA GLU A 265 -3.90 4.44 12.60
C GLU A 265 -3.91 4.08 14.09
N GLY A 266 -4.08 5.08 14.96
CA GLY A 266 -3.90 4.97 16.40
C GLY A 266 -5.15 4.53 17.18
N GLU A 267 -4.94 3.57 18.07
CA GLU A 267 -5.81 3.26 19.20
C GLU A 267 -6.22 4.52 19.98
N PRO A 268 -7.42 4.51 20.61
CA PRO A 268 -7.92 5.68 21.34
C PRO A 268 -6.89 6.09 22.39
N ALA A 269 -6.50 7.37 22.39
CA ALA A 269 -5.68 7.98 23.43
C ALA A 269 -6.11 7.46 24.81
N PRO A 270 -5.17 7.11 25.72
CA PRO A 270 -5.54 6.72 27.07
C PRO A 270 -6.41 7.84 27.63
N ARG A 271 -7.66 7.54 27.97
CA ARG A 271 -8.47 8.45 28.76
C ARG A 271 -7.68 8.64 30.04
N THR A 272 -7.16 9.85 30.25
CA THR A 272 -6.76 10.28 31.59
C THR A 272 -7.99 10.11 32.47
N GLU A 273 -8.02 9.04 33.27
CA GLU A 273 -8.97 8.94 34.36
C GLU A 273 -8.76 10.17 35.26
N PRO A 274 -9.83 10.89 35.63
CA PRO A 274 -9.70 11.95 36.61
C PRO A 274 -9.13 11.34 37.89
N ALA A 275 -8.10 11.97 38.43
CA ALA A 275 -7.46 11.55 39.67
C ALA A 275 -8.53 11.32 40.75
N PRO A 276 -8.46 10.21 41.52
CA PRO A 276 -9.36 10.01 42.64
C PRO A 276 -9.20 11.20 43.60
N ALA A 277 -10.33 11.86 43.88
CA ALA A 277 -10.43 12.96 44.83
C ALA A 277 -10.15 12.48 46.27
#